data_AF-A0A918U6V4-F1
#
_entry.id   AF-A0A918U6V4-F1
#
_cell.length_a   1.000
_cell.length_b   1.000
_cell.length_c   1.000
_cell.angle_alpha   90.00
_cell.angle_beta   90.00
_cell.angle_gamma   90.00
#
_symmetry.space_group_name_H-M   'P 1'
#
loop_
_entity.id
_entity.type
_entity.pdbx_description
1 polymer ?
#
loop_
_entity_poly.entity_id
_entity_poly.type
_entity_poly.pdbx_seq_one_letter_code
_entity_poly.pdbx_strand_id
1 'polypeptide(L)'
;MSDRTPRTAGNAPSLIPFAQRPQRWKRQQSRAQRGGHVVCGPDCSGCAPVVIRERTGWGWIDWTVPADGSPPDQAHRIAVFTPHPTRAQRTGLRWLARRPTHRIRLGPLTARPATAGTAALGLVLGLLALARGIPAAVVLPAAALAVLLAEHLPDALDARAGEHARTVEGEAACRFLQRLAAWHTHLTHADPGGDPYVLRRAAEIGRHTLWDAAELLHTHDTRTVSDQLIACEQLMVQLADQIGRRAPEHTRTQDAPADAHPAHPHARPLGPYPPGTRRTAHPTPKPPPASPTLKGFHAMTTRPDTTTRTADVYLLFAHEPYYPGPGTQEINTTLVAAASLLHPTVAQPDGARIHDRLTRGRRHQEIVPLATLTHELDGGADWPTVGDWERVTADLVGLVRAGECDALSLGLPEIARALVCTGPHSQVRSYDQAADEFLAHGPTDRAQVLAKVDLFLTPLVAERQLWPGNGLLPPLAARENNDEPGTPRYWPYA
;
A
#
# COMPACT_ATOMS: atom_id res chain seq x y z
N MET A 1 -6.36 38.09 -1.96
CA MET A 1 -6.79 36.76 -2.44
C MET A 1 -6.30 36.61 -3.86
N SER A 2 -5.18 35.93 -4.06
CA SER A 2 -4.71 35.60 -5.41
C SER A 2 -5.43 34.34 -5.85
N ASP A 3 -6.26 34.48 -6.87
CA ASP A 3 -7.03 33.44 -7.51
C ASP A 3 -6.06 32.46 -8.20
N ARG A 4 -5.62 31.43 -7.47
CA ARG A 4 -4.81 30.35 -8.03
C ARG A 4 -5.76 29.42 -8.76
N THR A 5 -5.87 29.62 -10.07
CA THR A 5 -6.47 28.66 -10.99
C THR A 5 -5.87 27.27 -10.69
N PRO A 6 -6.69 26.22 -10.49
CA PRO A 6 -6.18 24.88 -10.26
C PRO A 6 -5.30 24.49 -11.43
N ARG A 7 -4.04 24.17 -11.13
CA ARG A 7 -3.02 23.80 -12.12
C ARG A 7 -3.57 22.59 -12.88
N THR A 8 -3.86 22.76 -14.16
CA THR A 8 -4.37 21.70 -15.04
C THR A 8 -3.48 20.48 -14.85
N ALA A 9 -4.08 19.34 -14.50
CA ALA A 9 -3.37 18.09 -14.28
C ALA A 9 -2.41 17.86 -15.46
N GLY A 10 -1.11 17.87 -15.18
CA GLY A 10 -0.10 17.69 -16.23
C GLY A 10 -0.40 16.40 -16.98
N ASN A 11 -0.40 16.47 -18.32
CA ASN A 11 -0.63 15.30 -19.15
C ASN A 11 0.31 14.18 -18.69
N ALA A 12 -0.27 13.07 -18.23
CA ALA A 12 0.50 11.91 -17.84
C ALA A 12 1.39 11.49 -19.02
N PRO A 13 2.66 11.13 -18.79
CA PRO A 13 3.50 10.60 -19.85
C PRO A 13 2.80 9.39 -20.47
N SER A 14 2.76 9.30 -21.81
CA SER A 14 2.21 8.10 -22.46
C SER A 14 3.21 6.96 -22.33
N LEU A 15 2.77 5.77 -21.93
CA LEU A 15 3.60 4.57 -22.01
C LEU A 15 3.76 4.16 -23.47
N ILE A 16 5.00 4.10 -23.93
CA ILE A 16 5.38 3.62 -25.26
C ILE A 16 6.00 2.22 -25.10
N PRO A 17 5.73 1.27 -26.01
CA PRO A 17 6.33 -0.06 -25.98
C PRO A 17 7.86 0.02 -25.87
N PHE A 18 8.41 -0.63 -24.85
CA PHE A 18 9.85 -0.64 -24.59
C PHE A 18 10.46 0.77 -24.55
N ALA A 19 9.81 1.73 -23.89
CA ALA A 19 10.26 3.13 -23.80
C ALA A 19 11.76 3.27 -23.46
N GLN A 20 12.27 2.42 -22.56
CA GLN A 20 13.70 2.40 -22.17
C GLN A 20 14.63 1.77 -23.21
N ARG A 21 14.10 0.96 -24.14
CA ARG A 21 14.86 0.21 -25.16
C ARG A 21 14.10 0.10 -26.49
N PRO A 22 13.92 1.20 -27.24
CA PRO A 22 13.15 1.20 -28.50
C PRO A 22 13.67 0.18 -29.54
N GLN A 23 14.97 -0.13 -29.54
CA GLN A 23 15.56 -1.15 -30.42
C GLN A 23 15.05 -2.57 -30.14
N ARG A 24 14.54 -2.83 -28.93
CA ARG A 24 13.92 -4.11 -28.59
C ARG A 24 12.56 -4.27 -29.27
N TRP A 25 11.77 -3.20 -29.36
CA TRP A 25 10.52 -3.18 -30.13
C TRP A 25 10.77 -3.58 -31.58
N LYS A 26 11.65 -2.86 -32.29
CA LYS A 26 11.99 -3.13 -33.69
C LYS A 26 12.39 -4.60 -33.92
N ARG A 27 13.23 -5.17 -33.05
CA ARG A 27 13.65 -6.58 -33.16
C ARG A 27 12.50 -7.57 -32.96
N GLN A 28 11.61 -7.33 -32.00
CA GLN A 28 10.45 -8.21 -31.76
C GLN A 28 9.42 -8.08 -32.88
N GLN A 29 9.20 -6.87 -33.36
CA GLN A 29 8.35 -6.58 -34.52
C GLN A 29 8.85 -7.28 -35.78
N SER A 30 10.14 -7.19 -36.13
CA SER A 30 10.68 -7.90 -37.29
C SER A 30 10.60 -9.43 -37.14
N ARG A 31 10.62 -9.96 -35.91
CA ARG A 31 10.39 -11.40 -35.66
C ARG A 31 8.93 -11.77 -35.88
N ALA A 32 8.00 -10.97 -35.36
CA ALA A 32 6.57 -11.12 -35.58
C ALA A 32 6.21 -11.09 -37.08
N GLN A 33 6.77 -10.13 -37.83
CA GLN A 33 6.56 -9.99 -39.27
C GLN A 33 7.10 -11.19 -40.07
N ARG A 34 8.32 -11.66 -39.76
CA ARG A 34 8.90 -12.85 -40.43
C ARG A 34 8.16 -14.15 -40.12
N GLY A 35 7.43 -14.23 -39.01
CA GLY A 35 6.59 -15.37 -38.68
C GLY A 35 5.32 -15.49 -39.53
N GLY A 36 5.02 -14.51 -40.40
CA GLY A 36 3.85 -14.55 -41.29
C GLY A 36 2.51 -14.36 -40.59
N HIS A 37 2.50 -13.89 -39.34
CA HIS A 37 1.28 -13.79 -38.52
C HIS A 37 0.65 -12.39 -38.48
N VAL A 38 1.13 -11.43 -39.28
CA VAL A 38 0.64 -10.04 -39.23
C VAL A 38 -0.82 -9.98 -39.69
N VAL A 39 -1.65 -9.25 -38.95
CA VAL A 39 -3.09 -9.08 -39.22
C VAL A 39 -3.30 -8.61 -40.66
N CYS A 40 -4.07 -9.38 -41.44
CA CYS A 40 -4.45 -9.04 -42.80
C CYS A 40 -5.55 -7.96 -42.81
N GLY A 41 -5.21 -6.72 -42.47
CA GLY A 41 -6.14 -5.58 -42.51
C GLY A 41 -7.35 -5.68 -41.56
N PRO A 42 -8.19 -4.63 -41.50
CA PRO A 42 -9.34 -4.57 -40.60
C PRO A 42 -10.44 -5.59 -40.93
N ASP A 43 -10.46 -6.13 -42.16
CA ASP A 43 -11.51 -7.04 -42.63
C ASP A 43 -11.20 -8.53 -42.44
N CYS A 44 -10.00 -8.91 -41.96
CA CYS A 44 -9.69 -10.32 -41.66
C CYS A 44 -10.30 -10.74 -40.31
N SER A 45 -11.56 -11.15 -40.32
CA SER A 45 -12.29 -11.65 -39.15
C SER A 45 -11.73 -12.95 -38.53
N GLY A 46 -10.75 -13.60 -39.18
CA GLY A 46 -10.12 -14.84 -38.70
C GLY A 46 -8.67 -14.69 -38.21
N CYS A 47 -8.03 -13.54 -38.42
CA CYS A 47 -6.60 -13.36 -38.11
C CYS A 47 -6.42 -12.95 -36.64
N ALA A 48 -5.93 -13.86 -35.80
CA ALA A 48 -5.57 -13.50 -34.42
C ALA A 48 -4.42 -12.47 -34.41
N PRO A 49 -4.53 -11.37 -33.65
CA PRO A 49 -3.50 -10.33 -33.64
C PRO A 49 -2.18 -10.84 -33.07
N VAL A 50 -1.06 -10.47 -33.70
CA VAL A 50 0.26 -10.72 -33.12
C VAL A 50 0.48 -9.75 -31.98
N VAL A 51 0.58 -10.30 -30.76
CA VAL A 51 0.93 -9.56 -29.55
C VAL A 51 2.39 -9.77 -29.16
N ILE A 52 3.09 -8.68 -28.86
CA ILE A 52 4.41 -8.66 -28.25
C ILE A 52 4.27 -8.34 -26.77
N ARG A 53 4.75 -9.23 -25.90
CA ARG A 53 4.76 -9.05 -24.45
C ARG A 53 5.99 -8.27 -23.97
N GLU A 54 5.75 -7.17 -23.27
CA GLU A 54 6.73 -6.41 -22.51
C GLU A 54 6.62 -6.72 -21.01
N ARG A 55 7.74 -6.98 -20.35
CA ARG A 55 7.77 -7.24 -18.90
C ARG A 55 8.18 -5.98 -18.15
N THR A 56 7.48 -5.67 -17.07
CA THR A 56 7.73 -4.53 -16.20
C THR A 56 8.06 -5.01 -14.78
N GLY A 57 8.43 -4.09 -13.88
CA GLY A 57 8.67 -4.42 -12.48
C GLY A 57 7.40 -4.78 -11.70
N TRP A 58 6.25 -4.32 -12.19
CA TRP A 58 4.93 -4.48 -11.57
C TRP A 58 4.04 -5.50 -12.29
N GLY A 59 4.43 -5.99 -13.48
CA GLY A 59 3.57 -6.86 -14.29
C GLY A 59 4.08 -7.11 -15.72
N TRP A 60 3.15 -7.12 -16.67
CA TRP A 60 3.45 -7.14 -18.10
C TRP A 60 2.38 -6.43 -18.92
N ILE A 61 2.75 -6.02 -20.14
CA ILE A 61 1.89 -5.37 -21.13
C ILE A 61 2.01 -6.15 -22.44
N ASP A 62 0.88 -6.54 -23.03
CA ASP A 62 0.82 -7.12 -24.36
C ASP A 62 0.43 -6.03 -25.37
N TRP A 63 1.27 -5.86 -26.39
CA TRP A 63 1.16 -4.84 -27.43
C TRP A 63 0.80 -5.49 -28.76
N THR A 64 -0.30 -5.07 -29.40
CA THR A 64 -0.62 -5.51 -30.77
C THR A 64 0.39 -4.95 -31.76
N VAL A 65 0.88 -5.75 -32.69
CA VAL A 65 1.78 -5.30 -33.76
C VAL A 65 0.94 -4.77 -34.94
N PRO A 66 0.93 -3.45 -35.20
CA PRO A 66 0.22 -2.89 -36.34
C PRO A 66 0.83 -3.37 -37.67
N ALA A 67 0.00 -3.49 -38.71
CA ALA A 67 0.44 -3.95 -40.03
C ALA A 67 1.41 -2.97 -40.71
N ASP A 68 1.25 -1.67 -40.45
CA ASP A 68 2.10 -0.59 -40.97
C ASP A 68 3.46 -0.50 -40.26
N GLY A 69 3.66 -1.26 -39.19
CA GLY A 69 4.89 -1.25 -38.41
C GLY A 69 5.03 -0.07 -37.44
N SER A 70 4.00 0.75 -37.26
CA SER A 70 3.99 1.79 -36.23
C SER A 70 4.04 1.17 -34.82
N PRO A 71 4.58 1.89 -33.80
CA PRO A 71 4.40 1.48 -32.41
C PRO A 71 2.93 1.65 -32.03
N PRO A 72 2.30 0.67 -31.36
CA PRO A 72 0.93 0.82 -30.88
C PRO A 72 0.86 1.88 -29.77
N ASP A 73 -0.16 2.74 -29.85
CA ASP A 73 -0.44 3.73 -28.80
C ASP A 73 -1.14 3.11 -27.59
N GLN A 74 -1.75 1.94 -27.75
CA GLN A 74 -2.59 1.30 -26.74
C GLN A 74 -2.20 -0.14 -26.50
N ALA A 75 -2.21 -0.53 -25.23
CA ALA A 75 -2.04 -1.92 -24.83
C ALA A 75 -3.26 -2.76 -25.22
N HIS A 76 -3.00 -3.96 -25.75
CA HIS A 76 -4.05 -4.95 -25.99
C HIS A 76 -4.55 -5.55 -24.67
N ARG A 77 -3.61 -5.83 -23.77
CA ARG A 77 -3.87 -6.47 -22.47
C ARG A 77 -2.79 -6.07 -21.49
N ILE A 78 -3.18 -5.80 -20.24
CA ILE A 78 -2.26 -5.47 -19.16
C ILE A 78 -2.49 -6.48 -18.04
N ALA A 79 -1.42 -7.02 -17.47
CA ALA A 79 -1.52 -7.75 -16.22
C ALA A 79 -0.66 -7.10 -15.15
N VAL A 80 -1.28 -6.81 -14.01
CA VAL A 80 -0.60 -6.32 -12.81
C VAL A 80 -0.41 -7.50 -11.87
N PHE A 81 0.74 -7.59 -11.22
CA PHE A 81 1.08 -8.64 -10.27
C PHE A 81 0.83 -8.20 -8.84
N THR A 82 0.48 -9.16 -7.98
CA THR A 82 0.24 -8.88 -6.56
C THR A 82 1.42 -8.10 -5.98
N PRO A 83 1.17 -7.08 -5.15
CA PRO A 83 2.22 -6.50 -4.35
C PRO A 83 2.78 -7.58 -3.41
N HIS A 84 4.09 -7.53 -3.14
CA HIS A 84 4.78 -8.44 -2.21
C HIS A 84 4.58 -9.95 -2.44
N PRO A 85 4.82 -10.48 -3.66
CA PRO A 85 4.63 -11.90 -3.91
C PRO A 85 5.62 -12.75 -3.09
N THR A 86 5.11 -13.83 -2.47
CA THR A 86 5.93 -14.85 -1.81
C THR A 86 6.93 -15.47 -2.80
N ARG A 87 7.92 -16.22 -2.32
CA ARG A 87 8.92 -16.86 -3.20
C ARG A 87 8.26 -17.80 -4.23
N ALA A 88 7.27 -18.59 -3.80
CA ALA A 88 6.53 -19.49 -4.69
C ALA A 88 5.73 -18.71 -5.74
N GLN A 89 5.02 -17.66 -5.31
CA GLN A 89 4.25 -16.78 -6.20
C GLN A 89 5.15 -16.11 -7.24
N ARG A 90 6.35 -15.65 -6.86
CA ARG A 90 7.32 -15.08 -7.80
C ARG A 90 7.70 -16.04 -8.91
N THR A 91 7.80 -17.34 -8.62
CA THR A 91 8.08 -18.35 -9.65
C THR A 91 6.90 -18.51 -10.60
N GLY A 92 5.67 -18.58 -10.08
CA GLY A 92 4.45 -18.61 -10.91
C GLY A 92 4.28 -17.37 -11.79
N LEU A 93 4.51 -16.18 -11.25
CA LEU A 93 4.46 -14.92 -12.01
C LEU A 93 5.58 -14.84 -13.06
N ARG A 94 6.77 -15.36 -12.74
CA ARG A 94 7.86 -15.48 -13.71
C ARG A 94 7.51 -16.44 -14.83
N TRP A 95 6.83 -17.54 -14.53
CA TRP A 95 6.29 -18.49 -15.50
C TRP A 95 5.29 -17.79 -16.42
N LEU A 96 4.25 -17.16 -15.89
CA LEU A 96 3.24 -16.43 -16.67
C LEU A 96 3.87 -15.41 -17.64
N ALA A 97 4.79 -14.58 -17.15
CA ALA A 97 5.39 -13.55 -17.99
C ALA A 97 6.53 -14.05 -18.91
N ARG A 98 6.94 -15.32 -18.82
CA ARG A 98 7.83 -15.96 -19.83
C ARG A 98 7.05 -16.80 -20.83
N ARG A 99 5.84 -17.23 -20.48
CA ARG A 99 5.02 -18.06 -21.35
C ARG A 99 4.67 -17.27 -22.62
N PRO A 100 4.88 -17.83 -23.81
CA PRO A 100 4.42 -17.21 -25.05
C PRO A 100 2.90 -16.99 -24.97
N THR A 101 2.46 -15.78 -25.30
CA THR A 101 1.04 -15.36 -25.39
C THR A 101 0.25 -16.29 -26.30
N HIS A 102 0.90 -16.71 -27.38
CA HIS A 102 0.37 -17.72 -28.27
C HIS A 102 0.77 -19.09 -27.71
N ARG A 103 -0.21 -19.79 -27.10
CA ARG A 103 -0.31 -21.21 -27.48
C ARG A 103 -0.40 -21.14 -28.99
N ILE A 104 0.57 -21.69 -29.71
CA ILE A 104 0.38 -21.93 -31.12
C ILE A 104 -0.86 -22.84 -31.14
N ARG A 105 -2.04 -22.24 -31.33
CA ARG A 105 -3.28 -22.95 -31.63
C ARG A 105 -3.12 -23.46 -33.05
N LEU A 106 -2.13 -24.32 -33.24
CA LEU A 106 -2.27 -25.41 -34.17
C LEU A 106 -3.59 -26.06 -33.71
N GLY A 107 -4.60 -26.14 -34.57
CA GLY A 107 -6.00 -26.43 -34.22
C GLY A 107 -6.26 -27.75 -33.43
N PRO A 108 -7.47 -28.33 -33.49
CA PRO A 108 -7.86 -29.49 -32.66
C PRO A 108 -6.98 -30.77 -32.79
N LEU A 109 -5.90 -30.75 -33.57
CA LEU A 109 -5.03 -31.90 -33.86
C LEU A 109 -3.64 -31.84 -33.19
N THR A 110 -3.32 -30.79 -32.42
CA THR A 110 -1.91 -30.42 -32.18
C THR A 110 -1.57 -29.96 -30.77
N ALA A 111 -2.42 -30.27 -29.80
CA ALA A 111 -1.88 -30.61 -28.47
C ALA A 111 -0.93 -31.83 -28.57
N ARG A 112 -1.11 -32.69 -29.59
CA ARG A 112 -0.42 -33.96 -29.78
C ARG A 112 1.11 -33.94 -29.93
N PRO A 113 1.85 -32.99 -30.52
CA PRO A 113 3.29 -33.18 -30.73
C PRO A 113 4.11 -32.95 -29.45
N ALA A 114 3.69 -32.02 -28.58
CA ALA A 114 4.36 -31.81 -27.30
C ALA A 114 4.03 -32.94 -26.32
N THR A 115 2.75 -33.32 -26.19
CA THR A 115 2.36 -34.50 -25.38
C THR A 115 2.89 -35.79 -25.97
N ALA A 116 2.90 -35.99 -27.29
CA ALA A 116 3.53 -37.16 -27.92
C ALA A 116 5.05 -37.12 -27.78
N GLY A 117 5.69 -35.95 -27.80
CA GLY A 117 7.11 -35.80 -27.54
C GLY A 117 7.46 -36.17 -26.10
N THR A 118 6.71 -35.68 -25.12
CA THR A 118 6.88 -36.07 -23.70
C THR A 118 6.49 -37.52 -23.45
N ALA A 119 5.47 -38.05 -24.13
CA ALA A 119 5.09 -39.45 -24.05
C ALA A 119 6.18 -40.34 -24.66
N ALA A 120 6.70 -40.00 -25.84
CA ALA A 120 7.79 -40.73 -26.49
C ALA A 120 9.07 -40.68 -25.63
N LEU A 121 9.44 -39.52 -25.09
CA LEU A 121 10.58 -39.38 -24.19
C LEU A 121 10.37 -40.18 -22.89
N GLY A 122 9.18 -40.10 -22.30
CA GLY A 122 8.80 -40.86 -21.11
C GLY A 122 8.84 -42.37 -21.35
N LEU A 123 8.43 -42.82 -22.53
CA LEU A 123 8.45 -44.22 -22.95
C LEU A 123 9.89 -44.70 -23.19
N VAL A 124 10.75 -43.90 -23.84
CA VAL A 124 12.18 -44.20 -24.00
C VAL A 124 12.90 -44.28 -22.66
N LEU A 125 12.68 -43.29 -21.78
CA LEU A 125 13.26 -43.30 -20.43
C LEU A 125 12.74 -44.48 -19.60
N GLY A 126 11.45 -44.81 -19.75
CA GLY A 126 10.85 -45.98 -19.10
C GLY A 126 11.47 -47.29 -19.57
N LEU A 127 11.65 -47.48 -20.88
CA LEU A 127 12.34 -48.65 -21.44
C LEU A 127 13.79 -48.75 -20.95
N LEU A 128 14.51 -47.63 -20.88
CA LEU A 128 15.88 -47.60 -20.33
C LEU A 128 15.92 -47.92 -18.83
N ALA A 129 14.93 -47.47 -18.05
CA ALA A 129 14.81 -47.78 -16.63
C ALA A 129 14.53 -49.28 -16.39
N LEU A 130 13.62 -49.86 -17.18
CA LEU A 130 13.33 -51.30 -17.18
C LEU A 130 14.58 -52.11 -17.55
N ALA A 131 15.33 -51.68 -18.57
CA ALA A 131 16.59 -52.33 -18.97
C ALA A 131 17.68 -52.28 -17.88
N ARG A 132 17.57 -51.36 -16.92
CA ARG A 132 18.45 -51.27 -15.74
C ARG A 132 17.89 -51.99 -14.50
N GLY A 133 16.83 -52.78 -14.64
CA GLY A 133 16.27 -53.60 -13.56
C GLY A 133 15.31 -52.87 -12.61
N ILE A 134 14.84 -51.65 -12.97
CA ILE A 134 13.81 -50.98 -12.18
C ILE A 134 12.46 -51.68 -12.41
N PRO A 135 11.68 -52.03 -11.36
CA PRO A 135 10.41 -52.74 -11.53
C PRO A 135 9.39 -51.96 -12.37
N ALA A 136 8.69 -52.65 -13.27
CA ALA A 136 7.65 -52.05 -14.11
C ALA A 136 6.52 -51.38 -13.31
N ALA A 137 6.23 -51.91 -12.12
CA ALA A 137 5.25 -51.32 -11.18
C ALA A 137 5.61 -49.90 -10.73
N VAL A 138 6.88 -49.48 -10.85
CA VAL A 138 7.34 -48.11 -10.55
C VAL A 138 7.45 -47.28 -11.83
N VAL A 139 7.96 -47.88 -12.91
CA VAL A 139 8.23 -47.17 -14.17
C VAL A 139 6.95 -46.74 -14.88
N LEU A 140 5.95 -47.62 -14.99
CA LEU A 140 4.73 -47.33 -15.76
C LEU A 140 3.90 -46.20 -15.14
N PRO A 141 3.64 -46.16 -13.81
CA PRO A 141 2.95 -45.03 -13.20
C PRO A 141 3.71 -43.71 -13.33
N ALA A 142 5.04 -43.73 -13.20
CA ALA A 142 5.87 -42.52 -13.35
C ALA A 142 5.81 -41.97 -14.78
N ALA A 143 5.86 -42.83 -15.79
CA ALA A 143 5.72 -42.43 -17.19
C ALA A 143 4.32 -41.86 -17.49
N ALA A 144 3.26 -42.50 -16.97
CA ALA A 144 1.90 -42.00 -17.10
C ALA A 144 1.71 -40.64 -16.40
N LEU A 145 2.24 -40.49 -15.18
CA LEU A 145 2.22 -39.24 -14.42
C LEU A 145 2.96 -38.13 -15.17
N ALA A 146 4.10 -38.42 -15.81
CA ALA A 146 4.85 -37.44 -16.59
C ALA A 146 4.04 -36.88 -17.77
N VAL A 147 3.24 -37.71 -18.45
CA VAL A 147 2.36 -37.27 -19.54
C VAL A 147 1.21 -36.40 -18.99
N LEU A 148 0.55 -36.85 -17.92
CA LEU A 148 -0.52 -36.08 -17.27
C LEU A 148 -0.02 -34.72 -16.74
N LEU A 149 1.17 -34.69 -16.16
CA LEU A 149 1.83 -33.46 -15.75
C LEU A 149 2.16 -32.59 -16.97
N ALA A 150 2.70 -33.14 -18.06
CA ALA A 150 3.00 -32.34 -19.25
C ALA A 150 1.75 -31.69 -19.86
N GLU A 151 0.60 -32.36 -19.79
CA GLU A 151 -0.66 -31.88 -20.32
C GLU A 151 -1.36 -30.87 -19.40
N HIS A 152 -1.47 -31.18 -18.10
CA HIS A 152 -2.29 -30.40 -17.16
C HIS A 152 -1.50 -29.42 -16.29
N LEU A 153 -0.22 -29.67 -16.03
CA LEU A 153 0.59 -28.80 -15.18
C LEU A 153 0.67 -27.36 -15.71
N PRO A 154 0.83 -27.09 -17.03
CA PRO A 154 0.85 -25.72 -17.51
C PRO A 154 -0.45 -24.96 -17.19
N ASP A 155 -1.59 -25.62 -17.31
CA ASP A 155 -2.91 -25.00 -17.12
C ASP A 155 -3.20 -24.80 -15.63
N ALA A 156 -2.80 -25.76 -14.80
CA ALA A 156 -2.84 -25.62 -13.34
C ALA A 156 -1.90 -24.51 -12.84
N LEU A 157 -0.69 -24.42 -13.38
CA LEU A 157 0.26 -23.35 -13.05
C LEU A 157 -0.24 -21.99 -13.52
N ASP A 158 -0.88 -21.91 -14.68
CA ASP A 158 -1.47 -20.68 -15.18
C ASP A 158 -2.65 -20.24 -14.31
N ALA A 159 -3.56 -21.15 -13.96
CA ALA A 159 -4.67 -20.86 -13.06
C ALA A 159 -4.16 -20.36 -11.72
N ARG A 160 -3.20 -21.08 -11.12
CA ARG A 160 -2.61 -20.72 -9.82
C ARG A 160 -1.84 -19.42 -9.86
N ALA A 161 -1.11 -19.15 -10.94
CA ALA A 161 -0.39 -17.89 -11.09
C ALA A 161 -1.35 -16.74 -11.43
N GLY A 162 -2.47 -17.02 -12.10
CA GLY A 162 -3.55 -16.09 -12.41
C GLY A 162 -4.25 -15.57 -11.16
N GLU A 163 -4.34 -16.37 -10.09
CA GLU A 163 -4.82 -15.90 -8.77
C GLU A 163 -4.01 -14.69 -8.26
N HIS A 164 -2.74 -14.58 -8.67
CA HIS A 164 -1.80 -13.54 -8.24
C HIS A 164 -1.51 -12.49 -9.33
N ALA A 165 -2.27 -12.50 -10.43
CA ALA A 165 -2.17 -11.53 -11.50
C ALA A 165 -3.57 -11.05 -11.92
N ARG A 166 -3.84 -9.74 -11.82
CA ARG A 166 -5.08 -9.16 -12.38
C ARG A 166 -4.84 -8.82 -13.83
N THR A 167 -5.47 -9.58 -14.72
CA THR A 167 -5.37 -9.38 -16.17
C THR A 167 -6.58 -8.60 -16.65
N VAL A 168 -6.32 -7.46 -17.28
CA VAL A 168 -7.33 -6.54 -17.79
C VAL A 168 -7.24 -6.48 -19.31
N GLU A 169 -8.40 -6.53 -19.94
CA GLU A 169 -8.61 -6.48 -21.37
C GLU A 169 -9.64 -5.41 -21.69
N GLY A 170 -9.68 -4.97 -22.95
CA GLY A 170 -10.60 -3.94 -23.40
C GLY A 170 -9.96 -2.56 -23.43
N GLU A 171 -10.32 -1.79 -24.47
CA GLU A 171 -9.65 -0.54 -24.83
C GLU A 171 -9.66 0.49 -23.69
N ALA A 172 -10.83 0.75 -23.10
CA ALA A 172 -11.00 1.75 -22.05
C ALA A 172 -10.23 1.38 -20.76
N ALA A 173 -10.31 0.12 -20.34
CA ALA A 173 -9.66 -0.38 -19.13
C ALA A 173 -8.13 -0.41 -19.29
N CYS A 174 -7.64 -0.90 -20.43
CA CYS A 174 -6.22 -0.87 -20.77
C CYS A 174 -5.68 0.56 -20.85
N ARG A 175 -6.40 1.50 -21.48
CA ARG A 175 -5.99 2.92 -21.56
C ARG A 175 -5.86 3.55 -20.16
N PHE A 176 -6.79 3.27 -19.26
CA PHE A 176 -6.75 3.77 -17.89
C PHE A 176 -5.54 3.20 -17.13
N LEU A 177 -5.34 1.88 -17.14
CA LEU A 177 -4.19 1.26 -16.48
C LEU A 177 -2.85 1.68 -17.09
N GLN A 178 -2.78 1.87 -18.41
CA GLN A 178 -1.58 2.37 -19.08
C GLN A 178 -1.20 3.76 -18.54
N ARG A 179 -2.17 4.62 -18.26
CA ARG A 179 -1.93 5.94 -17.67
C ARG A 179 -1.42 5.84 -16.22
N LEU A 180 -2.05 5.02 -15.38
CA LEU A 180 -1.56 4.80 -14.01
C LEU A 180 -0.16 4.17 -14.00
N ALA A 181 0.10 3.23 -14.90
CA ALA A 181 1.38 2.57 -15.01
C ALA A 181 2.48 3.53 -15.48
N ALA A 182 2.13 4.53 -16.27
CA ALA A 182 3.04 5.61 -16.63
C ALA A 182 3.45 6.44 -15.40
N TRP A 183 2.49 6.82 -14.56
CA TRP A 183 2.78 7.48 -13.29
C TRP A 183 3.65 6.62 -12.39
N HIS A 184 3.35 5.33 -12.24
CA HIS A 184 4.18 4.42 -11.44
C HIS A 184 5.61 4.31 -11.98
N THR A 185 5.75 4.23 -13.30
CA THR A 185 7.05 4.24 -13.96
C THR A 185 7.78 5.55 -13.66
N HIS A 186 7.11 6.69 -13.69
CA HIS A 186 7.70 7.97 -13.28
C HIS A 186 8.17 7.95 -11.81
N LEU A 187 7.36 7.45 -10.87
CA LEU A 187 7.76 7.32 -9.45
C LEU A 187 9.02 6.46 -9.27
N THR A 188 9.12 5.36 -10.00
CA THR A 188 10.27 4.43 -9.92
C THR A 188 11.54 4.95 -10.62
N HIS A 189 11.41 5.93 -11.51
CA HIS A 189 12.52 6.55 -12.24
C HIS A 189 12.86 7.96 -11.76
N ALA A 190 12.16 8.45 -10.73
CA ALA A 190 12.49 9.72 -10.11
C ALA A 190 13.95 9.72 -9.63
N ASP A 191 14.59 10.89 -9.71
CA ASP A 191 16.02 11.08 -9.48
C ASP A 191 16.45 10.46 -8.13
N PRO A 192 17.46 9.56 -8.12
CA PRO A 192 18.00 9.00 -6.88
C PRO A 192 18.59 10.04 -5.91
N GLY A 193 18.71 11.32 -6.30
CA GLY A 193 19.11 12.41 -5.41
C GLY A 193 18.13 12.70 -4.25
N GLY A 194 16.88 12.22 -4.33
CA GLY A 194 15.90 12.33 -3.24
C GLY A 194 16.10 11.29 -2.12
N ASP A 195 15.35 11.44 -1.03
CA ASP A 195 15.35 10.44 0.06
C ASP A 195 14.91 9.06 -0.47
N PRO A 196 15.80 8.04 -0.46
CA PRO A 196 15.52 6.72 -1.02
C PRO A 196 14.38 6.00 -0.29
N TYR A 197 14.11 6.34 0.97
CA TYR A 197 12.98 5.78 1.71
C TYR A 197 11.65 6.31 1.17
N VAL A 198 11.55 7.63 0.97
CA VAL A 198 10.35 8.27 0.40
C VAL A 198 10.07 7.77 -1.00
N LEU A 199 11.09 7.69 -1.87
CA LEU A 199 10.95 7.17 -3.23
C LEU A 199 10.48 5.71 -3.22
N ARG A 200 11.07 4.87 -2.35
CA ARG A 200 10.66 3.47 -2.20
C ARG A 200 9.22 3.36 -1.72
N ARG A 201 8.83 4.14 -0.71
CA ARG A 201 7.48 4.12 -0.14
C ARG A 201 6.44 4.58 -1.16
N ALA A 202 6.71 5.65 -1.89
CA ALA A 202 5.80 6.13 -2.93
C ALA A 202 5.67 5.12 -4.09
N ALA A 203 6.77 4.48 -4.51
CA ALA A 203 6.74 3.40 -5.49
C ALA A 203 5.96 2.16 -5.00
N GLU A 204 6.02 1.86 -3.70
CA GLU A 204 5.25 0.80 -3.06
C GLU A 204 3.75 1.13 -3.05
N ILE A 205 3.36 2.32 -2.57
CA ILE A 205 1.97 2.77 -2.56
C ILE A 205 1.43 2.76 -4.00
N GLY A 206 2.17 3.33 -4.96
CA GLY A 206 1.72 3.35 -6.35
C GLY A 206 1.58 1.96 -6.97
N ARG A 207 2.34 0.96 -6.49
CA ARG A 207 2.18 -0.43 -6.91
C ARG A 207 0.90 -1.06 -6.35
N HIS A 208 0.58 -0.77 -5.09
CA HIS A 208 -0.69 -1.19 -4.48
C HIS A 208 -1.87 -0.55 -5.22
N THR A 209 -1.82 0.75 -5.47
CA THR A 209 -2.86 1.46 -6.24
C THR A 209 -3.05 0.91 -7.65
N LEU A 210 -1.96 0.53 -8.34
CA LEU A 210 -2.06 -0.16 -9.64
C LEU A 210 -2.76 -1.51 -9.54
N TRP A 211 -2.48 -2.28 -8.49
CA TRP A 211 -3.11 -3.58 -8.27
C TRP A 211 -4.60 -3.43 -7.98
N ASP A 212 -4.99 -2.50 -7.11
CA ASP A 212 -6.38 -2.23 -6.75
C ASP A 212 -7.19 -1.76 -7.97
N ALA A 213 -6.63 -0.85 -8.77
CA ALA A 213 -7.25 -0.43 -10.03
C ALA A 213 -7.41 -1.58 -11.02
N ALA A 214 -6.42 -2.48 -11.11
CA ALA A 214 -6.52 -3.65 -11.97
C ALA A 214 -7.55 -4.67 -11.46
N GLU A 215 -7.73 -4.80 -10.15
CA GLU A 215 -8.76 -5.64 -9.54
C GLU A 215 -10.17 -5.11 -9.81
N LEU A 216 -10.38 -3.79 -9.67
CA LEU A 216 -11.64 -3.13 -10.03
C LEU A 216 -11.99 -3.38 -11.50
N LEU A 217 -11.04 -3.14 -12.40
CA LEU A 217 -11.23 -3.32 -13.85
C LEU A 217 -11.30 -4.77 -14.31
N HIS A 218 -10.78 -5.71 -13.52
CA HIS A 218 -10.90 -7.13 -13.80
C HIS A 218 -12.31 -7.65 -13.51
N THR A 219 -13.01 -7.02 -12.56
CA THR A 219 -14.32 -7.49 -12.05
C THR A 219 -15.49 -6.62 -12.52
N HIS A 220 -15.25 -5.38 -12.90
CA HIS A 220 -16.29 -4.40 -13.23
C HIS A 220 -15.98 -3.64 -14.53
N ASP A 221 -17.01 -3.14 -15.20
CA ASP A 221 -16.83 -2.22 -16.32
C ASP A 221 -16.37 -0.84 -15.82
N THR A 222 -15.52 -0.19 -16.62
CA THR A 222 -14.93 1.14 -16.34
C THR A 222 -15.94 2.18 -15.87
N ARG A 223 -17.18 2.16 -16.38
CA ARG A 223 -18.21 3.14 -16.01
C ARG A 223 -18.71 2.95 -14.58
N THR A 224 -18.87 1.69 -14.16
CA THR A 224 -19.47 1.32 -12.87
C THR A 224 -18.55 1.62 -11.68
N VAL A 225 -17.23 1.66 -11.90
CA VAL A 225 -16.22 1.91 -10.87
C VAL A 225 -15.47 3.23 -11.10
N SER A 226 -16.05 4.16 -11.86
CA SER A 226 -15.38 5.38 -12.31
C SER A 226 -14.90 6.26 -11.15
N ASP A 227 -15.69 6.43 -10.09
CA ASP A 227 -15.30 7.22 -8.92
C ASP A 227 -14.07 6.65 -8.20
N GLN A 228 -14.01 5.32 -8.03
CA GLN A 228 -12.84 4.69 -7.40
C GLN A 228 -11.60 4.79 -8.30
N LEU A 229 -11.76 4.63 -9.62
CA LEU A 229 -10.67 4.82 -10.57
C LEU A 229 -10.13 6.26 -10.55
N ILE A 230 -11.01 7.26 -10.47
CA ILE A 230 -10.60 8.67 -10.33
C ILE A 230 -9.80 8.87 -9.04
N ALA A 231 -10.23 8.28 -7.92
CA ALA A 231 -9.48 8.33 -6.66
C ALA A 231 -8.07 7.70 -6.79
N CYS A 232 -7.96 6.53 -7.43
CA CYS A 232 -6.68 5.90 -7.73
C CYS A 232 -5.76 6.80 -8.58
N GLU A 233 -6.31 7.46 -9.61
CA GLU A 233 -5.54 8.38 -10.46
C GLU A 233 -5.08 9.62 -9.68
N GLN A 234 -5.96 10.24 -8.90
CA GLN A 234 -5.62 11.39 -8.07
C GLN A 234 -4.50 11.07 -7.08
N LEU A 235 -4.56 9.89 -6.43
CA LEU A 235 -3.50 9.45 -5.52
C LEU A 235 -2.15 9.31 -6.25
N MET A 236 -2.13 8.69 -7.43
CA MET A 236 -0.91 8.55 -8.23
C MET A 236 -0.31 9.90 -8.66
N VAL A 237 -1.16 10.85 -9.03
CA VAL A 237 -0.75 12.23 -9.37
C VAL A 237 -0.21 12.94 -8.14
N GLN A 238 -0.87 12.82 -6.98
CA GLN A 238 -0.39 13.40 -5.72
C GLN A 238 0.97 12.85 -5.32
N LEU A 239 1.18 11.53 -5.42
CA LEU A 239 2.48 10.90 -5.14
C LEU A 239 3.56 11.43 -6.10
N ALA A 240 3.25 11.57 -7.39
CA ALA A 240 4.20 12.07 -8.38
C ALA A 240 4.57 13.54 -8.12
N ASP A 241 3.58 14.38 -7.82
CA ASP A 241 3.80 15.79 -7.49
C ASP A 241 4.59 15.96 -6.18
N GLN A 242 4.30 15.15 -5.14
CA GLN A 242 5.07 15.14 -3.89
C GLN A 242 6.55 14.80 -4.13
N ILE A 243 6.84 13.80 -4.96
CA ILE A 243 8.23 13.47 -5.33
C ILE A 243 8.86 14.61 -6.15
N GLY A 244 8.14 15.14 -7.15
CA GLY A 244 8.64 16.22 -8.01
C GLY A 244 8.98 17.49 -7.23
N ARG A 245 8.16 17.87 -6.24
CA ARG A 245 8.42 19.03 -5.37
C ARG A 245 9.64 18.87 -4.47
N ARG A 246 10.04 17.63 -4.15
CA ARG A 246 11.20 17.34 -3.29
C ARG A 246 12.52 17.21 -4.06
N ALA A 247 12.49 17.21 -5.40
CA ALA A 247 13.59 16.72 -6.20
C ALA A 247 14.83 17.64 -6.33
N PRO A 248 14.77 19.00 -6.26
CA PRO A 248 15.86 19.69 -5.54
C PRO A 248 15.60 21.15 -5.11
N GLU A 249 15.87 21.43 -3.83
CA GLU A 249 16.55 22.68 -3.39
C GLU A 249 18.07 22.47 -3.20
N HIS A 250 18.54 21.21 -3.16
CA HIS A 250 19.92 20.87 -2.79
C HIS A 250 20.99 21.12 -3.87
N THR A 251 20.60 21.41 -5.12
CA THR A 251 21.59 21.64 -6.20
C THR A 251 21.98 23.10 -6.37
N ARG A 252 21.49 24.03 -5.53
CA ARG A 252 21.70 25.48 -5.75
C ARG A 252 22.73 26.15 -4.84
N THR A 253 23.48 25.42 -4.03
CA THR A 253 24.42 26.01 -3.08
C THR A 253 25.82 25.42 -3.18
N GLN A 254 26.42 25.33 -4.38
CA GLN A 254 27.88 25.26 -4.49
C GLN A 254 28.42 25.58 -5.89
N ASP A 255 28.17 26.78 -6.40
CA ASP A 255 29.05 27.40 -7.40
C ASP A 255 29.54 28.74 -6.84
N ALA A 256 30.57 28.67 -5.99
CA ALA A 256 31.45 29.79 -5.73
C ALA A 256 32.66 29.62 -6.67
N PRO A 257 33.05 30.65 -7.45
CA PRO A 257 34.20 30.56 -8.33
C PRO A 257 35.46 30.68 -7.49
N ALA A 258 36.25 29.60 -7.42
CA ALA A 258 37.64 29.68 -6.99
C ALA A 258 38.53 29.41 -8.21
N ASP A 259 39.14 30.50 -8.65
CA ASP A 259 40.18 30.60 -9.67
C ASP A 259 41.36 29.66 -9.44
N ALA A 260 41.97 29.26 -10.57
CA ALA A 260 43.40 28.94 -10.80
C ALA A 260 44.02 27.79 -9.96
N HIS A 261 44.65 26.75 -10.50
CA HIS A 261 45.63 26.69 -11.60
C HIS A 261 45.93 25.21 -12.00
N PRO A 262 46.64 24.95 -13.11
CA PRO A 262 46.71 23.65 -13.80
C PRO A 262 48.01 22.84 -13.58
N ALA A 263 48.06 21.66 -14.24
CA ALA A 263 49.17 20.71 -14.44
C ALA A 263 49.30 19.65 -13.32
N HIS A 264 49.42 18.34 -13.56
CA HIS A 264 50.03 17.58 -14.67
C HIS A 264 49.46 16.14 -14.77
N PRO A 265 49.74 15.40 -15.86
CA PRO A 265 49.20 14.08 -16.15
C PRO A 265 50.16 12.95 -15.70
N HIS A 266 49.65 11.84 -15.16
CA HIS A 266 50.36 10.56 -15.26
C HIS A 266 49.41 9.38 -15.42
N ALA A 267 49.88 8.48 -16.28
CA ALA A 267 49.20 7.33 -16.85
C ALA A 267 49.37 6.07 -15.99
N ARG A 268 48.31 5.23 -15.98
CA ARG A 268 48.28 3.74 -15.98
C ARG A 268 49.00 2.98 -14.84
N PRO A 269 48.81 1.64 -14.67
CA PRO A 269 47.88 0.71 -15.31
C PRO A 269 47.10 -0.22 -14.35
N LEU A 270 46.17 -0.96 -14.96
CA LEU A 270 45.49 -2.16 -14.45
C LEU A 270 46.45 -3.22 -13.89
N GLY A 271 46.09 -3.80 -12.74
CA GLY A 271 46.66 -5.03 -12.18
C GLY A 271 45.55 -5.95 -11.63
N PRO A 272 45.73 -7.28 -11.64
CA PRO A 272 44.67 -8.27 -11.47
C PRO A 272 44.45 -8.67 -9.99
N TYR A 273 43.18 -8.88 -9.60
CA TYR A 273 42.82 -9.51 -8.33
C TYR A 273 42.95 -11.04 -8.38
N PRO A 274 43.52 -11.70 -7.36
CA PRO A 274 43.39 -13.14 -7.15
C PRO A 274 42.16 -13.49 -6.27
N PRO A 275 41.67 -14.74 -6.30
CA PRO A 275 40.51 -15.16 -5.52
C PRO A 275 40.92 -15.66 -4.13
N GLY A 276 40.34 -15.08 -3.08
CA GLY A 276 40.46 -15.57 -1.70
C GLY A 276 39.14 -16.16 -1.23
N THR A 277 39.11 -17.48 -1.03
CA THR A 277 38.05 -18.20 -0.33
C THR A 277 38.14 -17.92 1.17
N ARG A 278 37.03 -17.55 1.83
CA ARG A 278 36.96 -17.63 3.30
C ARG A 278 35.62 -18.17 3.79
N ARG A 279 35.76 -19.22 4.59
CA ARG A 279 34.75 -20.03 5.28
C ARG A 279 33.84 -19.19 6.19
N THR A 280 32.59 -19.64 6.20
CA THR A 280 31.52 -19.47 7.18
C THR A 280 31.97 -19.57 8.64
N ALA A 281 31.58 -18.58 9.44
CA ALA A 281 31.39 -18.71 10.89
C ALA A 281 29.94 -18.36 11.23
N HIS A 282 29.29 -19.22 12.00
CA HIS A 282 27.95 -19.04 12.53
C HIS A 282 27.86 -17.79 13.44
N PRO A 283 26.81 -16.97 13.33
CA PRO A 283 26.51 -15.97 14.34
C PRO A 283 25.69 -16.57 15.49
N THR A 284 26.15 -16.32 16.72
CA THR A 284 25.45 -16.51 17.99
C THR A 284 24.19 -15.61 18.07
N PRO A 285 23.17 -15.99 18.86
CA PRO A 285 21.89 -15.30 18.91
C PRO A 285 22.02 -13.92 19.57
N LYS A 286 21.38 -12.93 18.93
CA LYS A 286 21.37 -11.51 19.30
C LYS A 286 20.42 -11.28 20.49
N PRO A 287 20.75 -10.41 21.47
CA PRO A 287 19.85 -10.05 22.56
C PRO A 287 18.61 -9.31 22.03
N PRO A 288 17.46 -9.37 22.73
CA PRO A 288 16.24 -8.66 22.32
C PRO A 288 16.45 -7.14 22.32
N PRO A 289 15.77 -6.41 21.41
CA PRO A 289 15.90 -4.96 21.30
C PRO A 289 15.42 -4.23 22.55
N ALA A 290 16.14 -3.17 22.90
CA ALA A 290 15.88 -2.30 24.05
C ALA A 290 14.49 -1.64 23.99
N SER A 291 13.96 -1.33 25.17
CA SER A 291 12.68 -0.64 25.36
C SER A 291 12.64 0.72 24.64
N PRO A 292 11.49 1.12 24.09
CA PRO A 292 11.36 2.38 23.34
C PRO A 292 11.58 3.59 24.26
N THR A 293 12.49 4.47 23.86
CA THR A 293 12.73 5.77 24.47
C THR A 293 11.78 6.79 23.88
N LEU A 294 10.80 7.26 24.66
CA LEU A 294 9.88 8.32 24.27
C LEU A 294 10.58 9.69 24.40
N LYS A 295 10.67 10.47 23.31
CA LYS A 295 11.13 11.86 23.33
C LYS A 295 10.18 12.71 22.48
N GLY A 296 9.43 13.60 23.13
CA GLY A 296 8.55 14.56 22.46
C GLY A 296 7.42 15.08 23.34
N PHE A 297 7.74 15.76 24.44
CA PHE A 297 6.76 16.59 25.15
C PHE A 297 6.97 18.04 24.71
N HIS A 298 5.98 18.62 24.04
CA HIS A 298 5.95 20.05 23.74
C HIS A 298 5.16 20.76 24.84
N ALA A 299 5.86 21.15 25.91
CA ALA A 299 5.29 22.02 26.93
C ALA A 299 5.21 23.45 26.41
N MET A 300 4.02 24.02 26.30
CA MET A 300 3.85 25.49 26.23
C MET A 300 3.21 26.05 27.51
N THR A 301 3.47 27.34 27.68
CA THR A 301 3.40 28.21 28.86
C THR A 301 2.28 27.97 29.87
N THR A 302 2.67 28.02 31.15
CA THR A 302 1.83 27.95 32.34
C THR A 302 0.91 29.17 32.49
N ARG A 303 -0.39 28.94 32.69
CA ARG A 303 -1.34 29.91 33.24
C ARG A 303 -2.30 29.18 34.19
N PRO A 304 -2.54 29.67 35.41
CA PRO A 304 -3.56 29.12 36.28
C PRO A 304 -4.90 29.77 35.96
N ASP A 305 -5.93 29.00 35.64
CA ASP A 305 -7.29 29.45 35.93
C ASP A 305 -8.21 28.28 36.28
N THR A 306 -8.77 28.37 37.47
CA THR A 306 -9.67 27.43 38.12
C THR A 306 -11.04 27.52 37.46
N THR A 307 -11.32 26.63 36.52
CA THR A 307 -12.69 26.32 36.09
C THR A 307 -13.04 24.87 36.41
N THR A 308 -14.29 24.70 36.80
CA THR A 308 -14.94 23.53 37.38
C THR A 308 -14.46 22.20 36.79
N ARG A 309 -13.92 21.32 37.66
CA ARG A 309 -13.41 19.98 37.32
C ARG A 309 -14.51 19.12 36.73
N THR A 310 -14.64 19.17 35.41
CA THR A 310 -15.40 18.18 34.63
C THR A 310 -14.63 16.86 34.71
N ALA A 311 -15.31 15.72 34.63
CA ALA A 311 -14.62 14.43 34.72
C ALA A 311 -13.52 14.34 33.65
N ASP A 312 -12.26 14.27 34.08
CA ASP A 312 -11.07 14.17 33.23
C ASP A 312 -11.04 12.83 32.48
N VAL A 313 -11.89 12.62 31.48
CA VAL A 313 -11.80 11.47 30.57
C VAL A 313 -10.83 11.84 29.45
N TYR A 314 -10.05 10.89 28.97
CA TYR A 314 -9.09 11.10 27.89
C TYR A 314 -9.48 10.30 26.66
N LEU A 315 -9.46 10.96 25.49
CA LEU A 315 -9.65 10.29 24.21
C LEU A 315 -8.29 9.90 23.64
N LEU A 316 -8.11 8.61 23.35
CA LEU A 316 -6.95 8.09 22.61
C LEU A 316 -7.36 7.70 21.20
N PHE A 317 -6.70 8.23 20.17
CA PHE A 317 -7.02 7.91 18.79
C PHE A 317 -5.77 7.82 17.92
N ALA A 318 -5.80 6.93 16.93
CA ALA A 318 -4.76 6.84 15.91
C ALA A 318 -5.12 7.73 14.73
N HIS A 319 -4.10 8.22 14.04
CA HIS A 319 -4.24 9.07 12.86
C HIS A 319 -3.13 8.76 11.86
N GLU A 320 -3.20 9.38 10.68
CA GLU A 320 -2.15 9.26 9.67
C GLU A 320 -0.80 9.71 10.25
N PRO A 321 0.28 8.91 10.13
CA PRO A 321 1.54 9.24 10.77
C PRO A 321 2.16 10.54 10.26
N TYR A 322 2.77 11.31 11.17
CA TYR A 322 3.55 12.49 10.81
C TYR A 322 4.81 12.63 11.68
N TYR A 323 5.76 13.42 11.20
CA TYR A 323 7.01 13.72 11.91
C TYR A 323 7.00 15.19 12.33
N PRO A 324 7.07 15.52 13.63
CA PRO A 324 7.04 16.91 14.10
C PRO A 324 8.31 17.71 13.71
N GLY A 325 9.40 17.03 13.36
CA GLY A 325 10.60 17.66 12.82
C GLY A 325 11.65 16.66 12.33
N PRO A 326 12.74 17.14 11.71
CA PRO A 326 13.85 16.29 11.27
C PRO A 326 14.44 15.48 12.45
N GLY A 327 14.62 14.17 12.26
CA GLY A 327 15.21 13.29 13.28
C GLY A 327 14.29 12.98 14.48
N THR A 328 13.02 13.38 14.44
CA THR A 328 12.03 13.04 15.46
C THR A 328 11.39 11.69 15.20
N GLN A 329 10.81 11.09 16.24
CA GLN A 329 10.03 9.85 16.11
C GLN A 329 8.72 10.11 15.36
N GLU A 330 8.27 9.13 14.59
CA GLU A 330 6.94 9.12 13.98
C GLU A 330 5.86 9.25 15.06
N ILE A 331 4.94 10.20 14.92
CA ILE A 331 3.72 10.29 15.73
C ILE A 331 2.58 9.68 14.92
N ASN A 332 1.89 8.70 15.50
CA ASN A 332 0.82 7.96 14.84
C ASN A 332 -0.42 7.75 15.74
N THR A 333 -0.35 8.22 16.98
CA THR A 333 -1.41 8.13 17.98
C THR A 333 -1.37 9.39 18.85
N THR A 334 -2.53 9.92 19.24
CA THR A 334 -2.63 11.10 20.11
C THR A 334 -3.62 10.85 21.23
N LEU A 335 -3.31 11.36 22.42
CA LEU A 335 -4.21 11.40 23.57
C LEU A 335 -4.49 12.85 23.95
N VAL A 336 -5.77 13.20 24.06
CA VAL A 336 -6.26 14.54 24.44
C VAL A 336 -7.27 14.44 25.59
N ALA A 337 -7.49 15.55 26.29
CA ALA A 337 -8.64 15.67 27.18
C ALA A 337 -9.94 15.55 26.36
N ALA A 338 -10.93 14.81 26.87
CA ALA A 338 -12.23 14.66 26.22
C ALA A 338 -12.86 16.02 25.89
N ALA A 339 -12.71 17.00 26.78
CA ALA A 339 -13.24 18.34 26.63
C ALA A 339 -12.68 19.10 25.39
N SER A 340 -11.55 18.68 24.80
CA SER A 340 -11.06 19.24 23.53
C SER A 340 -12.03 19.03 22.37
N LEU A 341 -12.92 18.03 22.45
CA LEU A 341 -14.02 17.84 21.49
C LEU A 341 -15.04 18.99 21.49
N LEU A 342 -15.05 19.82 22.54
CA LEU A 342 -15.92 20.98 22.67
C LEU A 342 -15.27 22.26 22.12
N HIS A 343 -14.05 22.19 21.57
CA HIS A 343 -13.39 23.34 21.01
C HIS A 343 -14.11 23.83 19.73
N PRO A 344 -14.27 25.15 19.50
CA PRO A 344 -15.02 25.68 18.35
C PRO A 344 -14.47 25.31 16.97
N THR A 345 -13.19 24.94 16.88
CA THR A 345 -12.56 24.50 15.62
C THR A 345 -12.78 23.03 15.31
N VAL A 346 -13.23 22.22 16.28
CA VAL A 346 -13.70 20.85 16.04
C VAL A 346 -15.10 20.92 15.43
N ALA A 347 -15.38 20.11 14.41
CA ALA A 347 -16.69 20.04 13.78
C ALA A 347 -17.82 19.84 14.80
N GLN A 348 -18.67 20.86 14.94
CA GLN A 348 -19.87 20.83 15.78
C GLN A 348 -21.12 20.64 14.91
N PRO A 349 -22.17 19.94 15.39
CA PRO A 349 -22.37 19.45 16.76
C PRO A 349 -21.70 18.10 17.08
N ASP A 350 -20.97 17.53 16.13
CA ASP A 350 -20.43 16.17 16.22
C ASP A 350 -19.44 16.02 17.38
N GLY A 351 -18.51 16.96 17.54
CA GLY A 351 -17.59 16.99 18.68
C GLY A 351 -18.32 16.94 20.03
N ALA A 352 -19.36 17.75 20.21
CA ALA A 352 -20.16 17.75 21.44
C ALA A 352 -20.95 16.44 21.67
N ARG A 353 -21.44 15.80 20.60
CA ARG A 353 -22.10 14.48 20.69
C ARG A 353 -21.12 13.38 21.04
N ILE A 354 -19.92 13.40 20.45
CA ILE A 354 -18.85 12.46 20.79
C ILE A 354 -18.40 12.67 22.24
N HIS A 355 -18.26 13.91 22.69
CA HIS A 355 -17.92 14.24 24.08
C HIS A 355 -18.95 13.66 25.07
N ASP A 356 -20.24 13.87 24.82
CA ASP A 356 -21.32 13.34 25.65
C ASP A 356 -21.27 11.80 25.74
N ARG A 357 -21.06 11.12 24.61
CA ARG A 357 -20.89 9.66 24.58
C ARG A 357 -19.63 9.20 25.30
N LEU A 358 -18.53 9.92 25.13
CA LEU A 358 -17.24 9.61 25.72
C LEU A 358 -17.25 9.76 27.24
N THR A 359 -18.00 10.71 27.80
CA THR A 359 -17.97 11.02 29.24
C THR A 359 -19.05 10.31 30.05
N ARG A 360 -20.14 9.85 29.41
CA ARG A 360 -21.25 9.18 30.10
C ARG A 360 -20.82 7.84 30.71
N GLY A 361 -20.95 7.73 32.04
CA GLY A 361 -20.68 6.49 32.77
C GLY A 361 -19.20 6.13 32.91
N ARG A 362 -18.29 7.04 32.57
CA ARG A 362 -16.84 6.82 32.68
C ARG A 362 -16.28 7.16 34.04
N ARG A 363 -15.14 6.55 34.34
CA ARG A 363 -14.33 6.88 35.52
C ARG A 363 -13.50 8.12 35.26
N HIS A 364 -13.18 8.82 36.33
CA HIS A 364 -12.20 9.91 36.29
C HIS A 364 -10.84 9.37 35.82
N GLN A 365 -10.18 10.11 34.93
CA GLN A 365 -8.88 9.77 34.33
C GLN A 365 -8.89 8.52 33.44
N GLU A 366 -10.06 8.05 33.03
CA GLU A 366 -10.16 6.89 32.12
C GLU A 366 -9.63 7.25 30.73
N ILE A 367 -8.69 6.45 30.22
CA ILE A 367 -8.23 6.51 28.83
C ILE A 367 -9.16 5.66 27.99
N VAL A 368 -9.90 6.29 27.10
CA VAL A 368 -10.85 5.63 26.20
C VAL A 368 -10.32 5.69 24.77
N PRO A 369 -9.84 4.57 24.22
CA PRO A 369 -9.53 4.48 22.79
C PRO A 369 -10.77 4.70 21.95
N LEU A 370 -10.66 5.42 20.83
CA LEU A 370 -11.75 5.63 19.87
C LEU A 370 -12.35 4.30 19.39
N ALA A 371 -11.54 3.26 19.23
CA ALA A 371 -12.02 1.93 18.88
C ALA A 371 -12.91 1.29 19.96
N THR A 372 -12.74 1.66 21.23
CA THR A 372 -13.66 1.28 22.32
C THR A 372 -15.02 1.95 22.12
N LEU A 373 -15.01 3.24 21.82
CA LEU A 373 -16.24 3.99 21.55
C LEU A 373 -16.95 3.46 20.30
N THR A 374 -16.21 3.17 19.22
CA THR A 374 -16.74 2.49 18.03
C THR A 374 -17.36 1.14 18.37
N HIS A 375 -16.72 0.35 19.24
CA HIS A 375 -17.26 -0.95 19.65
C HIS A 375 -18.60 -0.80 20.40
N GLU A 376 -18.70 0.18 21.30
CA GLU A 376 -19.93 0.47 22.05
C GLU A 376 -21.07 1.01 21.16
N LEU A 377 -20.73 1.57 20.00
CA LEU A 377 -21.66 2.04 18.97
C LEU A 377 -21.97 0.93 17.96
N ASP A 378 -22.27 -0.28 18.47
CA ASP A 378 -22.56 -1.49 17.69
C ASP A 378 -21.51 -1.77 16.61
N GLY A 379 -20.23 -1.75 17.02
CA GLY A 379 -19.11 -1.93 16.10
C GLY A 379 -18.94 -0.81 15.05
N GLY A 380 -19.59 0.33 15.25
CA GLY A 380 -19.54 1.52 14.41
C GLY A 380 -20.78 1.76 13.56
N ALA A 381 -21.78 0.86 13.60
CA ALA A 381 -23.02 1.03 12.85
C ALA A 381 -23.79 2.30 13.27
N ASP A 382 -23.67 2.71 14.54
CA ASP A 382 -24.38 3.86 15.09
C ASP A 382 -23.66 5.21 14.93
N TRP A 383 -22.44 5.23 14.36
CA TRP A 383 -21.69 6.47 14.13
C TRP A 383 -22.48 7.56 13.40
N PRO A 384 -23.28 7.28 12.35
CA PRO A 384 -24.08 8.29 11.66
C PRO A 384 -25.09 9.03 12.57
N THR A 385 -25.48 8.42 13.69
CA THR A 385 -26.39 9.05 14.68
C THR A 385 -25.64 9.94 15.68
N VAL A 386 -24.33 9.73 15.82
CA VAL A 386 -23.45 10.48 16.74
C VAL A 386 -22.76 11.62 16.00
N GLY A 387 -22.11 11.34 14.87
CA GLY A 387 -21.38 12.34 14.08
C GLY A 387 -20.26 11.76 13.23
N ASP A 388 -19.63 12.61 12.43
CA ASP A 388 -18.47 12.28 11.59
C ASP A 388 -17.19 12.25 12.44
N TRP A 389 -16.85 11.07 12.96
CA TRP A 389 -15.67 10.86 13.78
C TRP A 389 -14.35 11.07 13.01
N GLU A 390 -14.33 10.81 11.69
CA GLU A 390 -13.14 10.98 10.86
C GLU A 390 -12.79 12.46 10.75
N ARG A 391 -13.79 13.30 10.48
CA ARG A 391 -13.61 14.75 10.47
C ARG A 391 -13.21 15.29 11.84
N VAL A 392 -13.88 14.84 12.90
CA VAL A 392 -13.57 15.29 14.28
C VAL A 392 -12.14 14.93 14.67
N THR A 393 -11.67 13.72 14.36
CA THR A 393 -10.27 13.33 14.65
C THR A 393 -9.27 14.13 13.83
N ALA A 394 -9.57 14.45 12.56
CA ALA A 394 -8.74 15.32 11.75
C ALA A 394 -8.63 16.75 12.34
N ASP A 395 -9.75 17.32 12.81
CA ASP A 395 -9.78 18.64 13.45
C ASP A 395 -8.98 18.64 14.77
N LEU A 396 -9.08 17.57 15.57
CA LEU A 396 -8.28 17.39 16.79
C LEU A 396 -6.77 17.33 16.48
N VAL A 397 -6.35 16.62 15.43
CA VAL A 397 -4.94 16.64 15.01
C VAL A 397 -4.51 18.06 14.61
N GLY A 398 -5.38 18.79 13.91
CA GLY A 398 -5.14 20.19 13.56
C GLY A 398 -4.90 21.06 14.81
N LEU A 399 -5.77 20.92 15.81
CA LEU A 399 -5.67 21.62 17.10
C LEU A 399 -4.36 21.34 17.83
N VAL A 400 -4.00 20.06 17.95
CA VAL A 400 -2.76 19.64 18.61
C VAL A 400 -1.54 20.21 17.89
N ARG A 401 -1.55 20.22 16.56
CA ARG A 401 -0.45 20.77 15.75
C ARG A 401 -0.36 22.29 15.82
N ALA A 402 -1.48 22.98 16.02
CA ALA A 402 -1.52 24.42 16.23
C ALA A 402 -1.13 24.82 17.66
N GLY A 403 -1.01 23.86 18.59
CA GLY A 403 -0.78 24.14 20.01
C GLY A 403 -1.99 24.76 20.70
N GLU A 404 -3.19 24.55 20.14
CA GLU A 404 -4.45 25.09 20.67
C GLU A 404 -5.12 24.17 21.70
N CYS A 405 -4.50 23.03 22.02
CA CYS A 405 -4.79 22.20 23.19
C CYS A 405 -3.54 21.40 23.61
N ASP A 406 -3.50 20.95 24.85
CA ASP A 406 -2.47 20.01 25.33
C ASP A 406 -2.79 18.59 24.84
N ALA A 407 -1.75 17.86 24.43
CA ALA A 407 -1.87 16.47 24.02
C ALA A 407 -0.62 15.65 24.34
N LEU A 408 -0.82 14.35 24.50
CA LEU A 408 0.26 13.37 24.52
C LEU A 408 0.36 12.70 23.14
N SER A 409 1.38 13.11 22.38
CA SER A 409 1.68 12.56 21.06
C SER A 409 2.57 11.33 21.17
N LEU A 410 2.11 10.20 20.63
CA LEU A 410 2.72 8.89 20.80
C LEU A 410 3.12 8.29 19.45
N GLY A 411 4.36 7.81 19.39
CA GLY A 411 4.85 6.95 18.32
C GLY A 411 4.73 5.49 18.70
N LEU A 412 3.51 4.95 18.71
CA LEU A 412 3.29 3.56 19.11
C LEU A 412 3.89 2.60 18.07
N PRO A 413 4.54 1.50 18.50
CA PRO A 413 4.90 0.42 17.59
C PRO A 413 3.68 -0.11 16.85
N GLU A 414 3.86 -0.62 15.64
CA GLU A 414 2.78 -1.06 14.75
C GLU A 414 1.76 -1.97 15.44
N ILE A 415 2.22 -2.98 16.20
CA ILE A 415 1.32 -3.89 16.91
C ILE A 415 0.54 -3.20 18.04
N ALA A 416 1.17 -2.28 18.77
CA ALA A 416 0.51 -1.53 19.84
C ALA A 416 -0.53 -0.57 19.26
N ARG A 417 -0.22 0.09 18.14
CA ARG A 417 -1.17 0.92 17.38
C ARG A 417 -2.36 0.08 16.93
N ALA A 418 -2.12 -1.09 16.33
CA ALA A 418 -3.20 -1.98 15.89
C ALA A 418 -4.10 -2.45 17.05
N LEU A 419 -3.52 -2.75 18.22
CA LEU A 419 -4.28 -3.13 19.42
C LEU A 419 -5.18 -2.01 19.95
N VAL A 420 -4.75 -0.74 19.90
CA VAL A 420 -5.60 0.39 20.33
C VAL A 420 -6.64 0.79 19.28
N CYS A 421 -6.41 0.45 18.00
CA CYS A 421 -7.35 0.67 16.90
C CYS A 421 -8.40 -0.43 16.73
N THR A 422 -8.30 -1.51 17.48
CA THR A 422 -9.26 -2.62 17.43
C THR A 422 -10.13 -2.64 18.68
N GLY A 423 -11.30 -3.29 18.56
CA GLY A 423 -12.26 -3.40 19.65
C GLY A 423 -11.65 -4.04 20.90
N PRO A 424 -12.20 -3.78 22.10
CA PRO A 424 -11.63 -4.22 23.37
C PRO A 424 -11.48 -5.74 23.51
N HIS A 425 -12.24 -6.51 22.73
CA HIS A 425 -12.25 -7.98 22.72
C HIS A 425 -11.65 -8.58 21.44
N SER A 426 -11.13 -7.76 20.53
CA SER A 426 -10.58 -8.21 19.25
C SER A 426 -9.18 -8.81 19.40
N GLN A 427 -8.76 -9.58 18.40
CA GLN A 427 -7.41 -10.11 18.28
C GLN A 427 -6.71 -9.50 17.07
N VAL A 428 -5.42 -9.17 17.23
CA VAL A 428 -4.54 -8.71 16.16
C VAL A 428 -3.49 -9.79 15.90
N ARG A 429 -3.15 -10.06 14.64
CA ARG A 429 -2.11 -11.02 14.27
C ARG A 429 -0.92 -10.32 13.64
N SER A 430 0.28 -10.68 14.08
CA SER A 430 1.53 -10.25 13.45
C SER A 430 2.28 -11.46 12.89
N TYR A 431 2.90 -11.32 11.73
CA TYR A 431 3.76 -12.35 11.16
C TYR A 431 5.20 -12.15 11.63
N ASP A 432 5.77 -13.13 12.33
CA ASP A 432 7.18 -13.15 12.69
C ASP A 432 7.98 -13.85 11.59
N GLN A 433 8.71 -13.05 10.81
CA GLN A 433 9.53 -13.55 9.71
C GLN A 433 10.70 -14.44 10.17
N ALA A 434 11.19 -14.26 11.41
CA ALA A 434 12.31 -15.04 11.92
C ALA A 434 11.88 -16.46 12.31
N ALA A 435 10.68 -16.57 12.89
CA ALA A 435 10.07 -17.84 13.27
C ALA A 435 9.25 -18.49 12.14
N ASP A 436 8.89 -17.74 11.10
CA ASP A 436 7.93 -18.14 10.04
C ASP A 436 6.54 -18.50 10.61
N GLU A 437 6.10 -17.78 11.64
CA GLU A 437 4.86 -18.05 12.38
C GLU A 437 4.01 -16.78 12.56
N PHE A 438 2.71 -16.97 12.80
CA PHE A 438 1.79 -15.89 13.17
C PHE A 438 1.61 -15.84 14.69
N LEU A 439 1.90 -14.69 15.28
CA LEU A 439 1.64 -14.41 16.70
C LEU A 439 0.29 -13.70 16.83
N ALA A 440 -0.56 -14.19 17.72
CA ALA A 440 -1.84 -13.57 18.05
C ALA A 440 -1.71 -12.73 19.32
N HIS A 441 -2.21 -11.50 19.27
CA HIS A 441 -2.25 -10.53 20.35
C HIS A 441 -3.71 -10.25 20.68
N GLY A 442 -4.07 -10.34 21.95
CA GLY A 442 -5.46 -10.29 22.41
C GLY A 442 -5.76 -9.15 23.38
N PRO A 443 -6.90 -9.25 24.10
CA PRO A 443 -7.34 -8.24 25.05
C PRO A 443 -6.32 -7.96 26.17
N THR A 444 -5.58 -8.98 26.61
CA THR A 444 -4.53 -8.83 27.62
C THR A 444 -3.37 -7.96 27.11
N ASP A 445 -2.93 -8.16 25.88
CA ASP A 445 -1.87 -7.34 25.27
C ASP A 445 -2.32 -5.90 25.08
N ARG A 446 -3.58 -5.70 24.65
CA ARG A 446 -4.20 -4.37 24.57
C ARG A 446 -4.21 -3.68 25.93
N ALA A 447 -4.61 -4.37 27.00
CA ALA A 447 -4.61 -3.81 28.36
C ALA A 447 -3.21 -3.40 28.81
N GLN A 448 -2.17 -4.18 28.46
CA GLN A 448 -0.78 -3.81 28.74
C GLN A 448 -0.33 -2.56 27.97
N VAL A 449 -0.77 -2.39 26.72
CA VAL A 449 -0.51 -1.16 25.96
C VAL A 449 -1.15 0.04 26.64
N LEU A 450 -2.43 -0.06 27.04
CA LEU A 450 -3.12 1.03 27.73
C LEU A 450 -2.50 1.36 29.09
N ALA A 451 -2.09 0.34 29.86
CA ALA A 451 -1.35 0.55 31.11
C ALA A 451 -0.02 1.28 30.89
N LYS A 452 0.68 1.01 29.78
CA LYS A 452 1.90 1.77 29.41
C LYS A 452 1.60 3.22 29.07
N VAL A 453 0.50 3.49 28.35
CA VAL A 453 0.08 4.87 28.07
C VAL A 453 -0.27 5.60 29.38
N ASP A 454 -0.98 4.92 30.28
CA ASP A 454 -1.35 5.43 31.60
C ASP A 454 -0.13 5.78 32.47
N LEU A 455 0.92 4.97 32.42
CA LEU A 455 2.20 5.27 33.08
C LEU A 455 2.85 6.57 32.59
N PHE A 456 2.65 6.95 31.32
CA PHE A 456 3.12 8.24 30.81
C PHE A 456 2.19 9.39 31.18
N LEU A 457 0.88 9.13 31.22
CA LEU A 457 -0.12 10.15 31.52
C LEU A 457 -0.14 10.55 33.00
N THR A 458 -0.07 9.58 33.91
CA THR A 458 -0.15 9.76 35.36
C THR A 458 0.78 10.88 35.91
N PRO A 459 2.10 10.87 35.63
CA PRO A 459 2.97 11.94 36.13
C PRO A 459 2.63 13.30 35.53
N LEU A 460 2.23 13.35 34.24
CA LEU A 460 1.86 14.61 33.59
C LEU A 460 0.62 15.23 34.25
N VAL A 461 -0.42 14.43 34.48
CA VAL A 461 -1.68 14.92 35.06
C VAL A 461 -1.57 15.21 36.56
N ALA A 462 -0.63 14.56 37.26
CA ALA A 462 -0.29 14.88 38.64
C ALA A 462 0.35 16.28 38.77
N GLU A 463 1.12 16.71 37.78
CA GLU A 463 1.70 18.06 37.71
C GLU A 463 0.69 19.09 37.17
N ARG A 464 0.02 18.77 36.06
CA ARG A 464 -0.93 19.65 35.38
C ARG A 464 -1.92 18.84 34.55
N GLN A 465 -3.21 19.02 34.78
CA GLN A 465 -4.24 18.48 33.88
C GLN A 465 -4.00 18.95 32.43
N LEU A 466 -4.27 18.07 31.46
CA LEU A 466 -4.19 18.43 30.04
C LEU A 466 -5.19 19.56 29.75
N TRP A 467 -4.67 20.71 29.33
CA TRP A 467 -5.50 21.84 28.95
C TRP A 467 -6.28 21.55 27.66
N PRO A 468 -7.62 21.58 27.68
CA PRO A 468 -8.44 21.16 26.54
C PRO A 468 -8.52 22.17 25.39
N GLY A 469 -8.04 23.40 25.58
CA GLY A 469 -8.20 24.52 24.65
C GLY A 469 -9.03 25.66 25.23
N ASN A 470 -9.14 26.76 24.49
CA ASN A 470 -9.89 27.95 24.91
C ASN A 470 -11.29 27.98 24.31
N GLY A 471 -12.20 28.74 24.93
CA GLY A 471 -13.50 29.04 24.35
C GLY A 471 -14.38 27.81 24.13
N LEU A 472 -14.23 26.78 24.99
CA LEU A 472 -14.99 25.55 24.88
C LEU A 472 -16.49 25.84 24.90
N LEU A 473 -17.22 25.19 23.99
CA LEU A 473 -18.66 25.21 23.99
C LEU A 473 -19.20 24.44 25.20
N PRO A 474 -20.40 24.79 25.71
CA PRO A 474 -21.01 24.03 26.78
C PRO A 474 -21.24 22.58 26.33
N PRO A 475 -21.00 21.57 27.20
CA PRO A 475 -21.39 20.20 26.93
C PRO A 475 -22.89 20.15 26.58
N LEU A 476 -23.28 19.20 25.71
CA LEU A 476 -24.70 18.90 25.54
C LEU A 476 -25.25 18.58 26.92
N ALA A 477 -26.16 19.44 27.41
CA ALA A 477 -26.73 19.27 28.74
C ALA A 477 -27.19 17.82 28.83
N ALA A 478 -26.62 17.07 29.79
CA ALA A 478 -27.14 15.76 30.14
C ALA A 478 -28.62 16.00 30.33
N ARG A 479 -29.43 15.41 29.44
CA ARG A 479 -30.86 15.44 29.56
C ARG A 479 -31.12 14.65 30.84
N GLU A 480 -31.07 15.34 31.97
CA GLU A 480 -31.39 14.77 33.27
C GLU A 480 -32.75 14.13 33.07
N ASN A 481 -32.80 12.83 33.33
CA ASN A 481 -34.01 12.04 33.38
C ASN A 481 -34.90 12.59 34.51
N ASN A 482 -35.49 13.76 34.31
CA ASN A 482 -36.78 14.10 34.85
C ASN A 482 -37.81 13.54 33.86
N ASP A 483 -37.87 12.21 33.79
CA ASP A 483 -39.08 11.52 33.39
C ASP A 483 -40.12 11.77 34.50
N GLU A 484 -40.71 12.95 34.48
CA GLU A 484 -42.10 13.08 34.89
C GLU A 484 -42.94 12.49 33.75
N PRO A 485 -43.65 11.37 33.95
CA PRO A 485 -44.46 10.78 32.90
C PRO A 485 -45.70 11.66 32.69
N GLY A 486 -45.69 12.55 31.69
CA GLY A 486 -46.96 13.23 31.40
C GLY A 486 -47.08 14.37 30.39
N THR A 487 -46.06 14.87 29.69
CA THR A 487 -46.34 15.91 28.68
C THR A 487 -45.47 15.83 27.42
N PRO A 488 -46.07 15.62 26.22
CA PRO A 488 -45.36 15.77 24.96
C PRO A 488 -45.13 17.26 24.69
N ARG A 489 -43.87 17.69 24.64
CA ARG A 489 -43.50 19.04 24.19
C ARG A 489 -43.20 19.02 22.69
N TYR A 490 -44.05 19.71 21.94
CA TYR A 490 -43.82 20.14 20.56
C TYR A 490 -42.58 21.03 20.48
N TRP A 491 -41.66 20.74 19.55
CA TRP A 491 -40.66 21.69 19.09
C TRP A 491 -41.25 22.51 17.94
N PRO A 492 -41.22 23.86 17.98
CA PRO A 492 -41.56 24.66 16.82
C PRO A 492 -40.37 24.62 15.86
N TYR A 493 -40.64 24.23 14.62
CA TYR A 493 -39.74 24.51 13.50
C TYR A 493 -39.62 26.03 13.31
N ALA A 494 -38.38 26.52 13.26
CA ALA A 494 -38.01 27.76 12.61
C ALA A 494 -36.71 27.51 11.83
#